data_AF-A0A9Q5FPY1-F1
#
_entry.id   AF-A0A9Q5FPY1-F1
#
_cell.length_a   1.000
_cell.length_b   1.000
_cell.length_c   1.000
_cell.angle_alpha   90.00
_cell.angle_beta   90.00
_cell.angle_gamma   90.00
#
_symmetry.space_group_name_H-M   'P 1'
#
loop_
_entity.id
_entity.type
_entity.pdbx_description
1 polymer ?
#
loop_
_entity_poly.entity_id
_entity_poly.type
_entity_poly.pdbx_seq_one_letter_code
_entity_poly.pdbx_strand_id
1 'polypeptide(L)'
;MRVVFRLLADRMLSARATTGSLHILVPRWDAKLGDSIVSSFFFREARRLNARVTVLTVAELVQMHALDFAVDQVVITSANPGVLELRRLARQLGRVDAVVHLVGRIQPAEILFLKLLRPARVYSFDDRLRCVNRKFGATTAGLDMAERYQRVLMDLGALEVDRTYIVPLPKALPNPVLAPHILFNPYASRPDKSLAFDRSVSVLCGIADAYPTRSVGILCSPTTYEDAQRIEMAVARKNVRVIHELVSPKDVAGYISHAQAVVSVDTAVVHMAVGLATRLVAIYPAMGGLSNPWLPPASPLTHVIYSQQRFGQYRRAGKKNMNAFTLEALLGSLHELLATAPEPEELLSIRARIVPGLGVAKGTLVRQLPLISQGFPEVADCHPGTINLELEFPLTVTQPDYRTAPLAWTPSGRTTEVFELVRIELELDQLPARVPAWLYVAHGSPHRSTPAVHEVIARQINLSEVRECRLHLRASAVTLLHPAQETASISCALSSSQ
;
A
#
# COMPACT_ATOMS: atom_id res chain seq x y z
N MET A 1 9.54 -45.83 13.37
CA MET A 1 8.12 -45.58 12.98
C MET A 1 7.94 -44.54 11.87
N ARG A 2 8.49 -43.31 11.97
CA ARG A 2 8.34 -42.26 10.92
C ARG A 2 8.85 -42.63 9.52
N VAL A 3 9.98 -43.34 9.42
CA VAL A 3 10.56 -43.79 8.14
C VAL A 3 9.66 -44.83 7.46
N VAL A 4 9.20 -45.84 8.20
CA VAL A 4 8.29 -46.87 7.71
C VAL A 4 6.96 -46.28 7.24
N PHE A 5 6.40 -45.33 8.01
CA PHE A 5 5.18 -44.63 7.60
C PHE A 5 5.37 -43.85 6.31
N ARG A 6 6.49 -43.13 6.17
CA ARG A 6 6.83 -42.40 4.94
C ARG A 6 6.91 -43.35 3.75
N LEU A 7 7.56 -44.51 3.89
CA LEU A 7 7.65 -45.52 2.82
C LEU A 7 6.28 -46.10 2.41
N LEU A 8 5.34 -46.24 3.35
CA LEU A 8 4.00 -46.77 3.07
C LEU A 8 3.04 -45.74 2.47
N ALA A 9 3.19 -44.47 2.83
CA ALA A 9 2.30 -43.39 2.44
C ALA A 9 2.79 -42.63 1.19
N ASP A 10 4.10 -42.43 1.04
CA ASP A 10 4.72 -41.72 -0.09
C ASP A 10 4.77 -42.61 -1.35
N ARG A 11 3.74 -42.49 -2.17
CA ARG A 11 3.61 -43.22 -3.44
C ARG A 11 3.47 -42.24 -4.60
N MET A 12 3.93 -42.67 -5.77
CA MET A 12 3.69 -41.91 -7.01
C MET A 12 2.19 -41.77 -7.24
N LEU A 13 1.79 -40.56 -7.64
CA LEU A 13 0.41 -40.28 -8.02
C LEU A 13 0.13 -40.94 -9.38
N SER A 14 -1.02 -41.60 -9.49
CA SER A 14 -1.52 -42.07 -10.78
C SER A 14 -1.90 -40.87 -11.64
N ALA A 15 -1.49 -40.88 -12.91
CA ALA A 15 -1.95 -39.89 -13.86
C ALA A 15 -3.48 -39.99 -13.99
N ARG A 16 -4.17 -38.86 -13.80
CA ARG A 16 -5.63 -38.79 -13.92
C ARG A 16 -5.98 -37.61 -14.80
N ALA A 17 -6.81 -37.84 -15.81
CA ALA A 17 -7.29 -36.76 -16.68
C ALA A 17 -8.17 -35.79 -15.88
N THR A 18 -7.88 -34.50 -15.97
CA THR A 18 -8.71 -33.42 -15.44
C THR A 18 -9.92 -33.25 -16.34
N THR A 19 -11.14 -33.35 -15.79
CA THR A 19 -12.39 -33.22 -16.55
C THR A 19 -13.29 -32.21 -15.85
N GLY A 20 -13.72 -31.16 -16.56
CA GLY A 20 -14.51 -30.06 -16.00
C GLY A 20 -13.66 -28.95 -15.36
N SER A 21 -14.27 -28.16 -14.48
CA SER A 21 -13.61 -27.10 -13.72
C SER A 21 -12.57 -27.68 -12.76
N LEU A 22 -11.37 -27.09 -12.75
CA LEU A 22 -10.26 -27.52 -11.89
C LEU A 22 -10.60 -27.28 -10.42
N HIS A 23 -10.50 -28.31 -9.57
CA HIS A 23 -10.56 -28.13 -8.12
C HIS A 23 -9.15 -28.07 -7.52
N ILE A 24 -8.78 -26.90 -6.99
CA ILE A 24 -7.49 -26.63 -6.35
C ILE A 24 -7.69 -26.60 -4.83
N LEU A 25 -6.85 -27.34 -4.12
CA LEU A 25 -6.79 -27.33 -2.65
C LEU A 25 -5.53 -26.61 -2.18
N VAL A 26 -5.68 -25.65 -1.27
CA VAL A 26 -4.57 -24.95 -0.63
C VAL A 26 -4.61 -25.20 0.89
N PRO A 27 -3.76 -26.09 1.44
CA PRO A 27 -3.68 -26.31 2.88
C PRO A 27 -2.99 -25.15 3.58
N ARG A 28 -3.69 -24.46 4.49
CA ARG A 28 -3.25 -23.31 5.31
C ARG A 28 -3.62 -23.48 6.79
N TRP A 29 -3.51 -24.70 7.29
CA TRP A 29 -3.67 -25.03 8.72
C TRP A 29 -2.48 -24.59 9.57
N ASP A 30 -1.44 -24.02 8.96
CA ASP A 30 -0.26 -23.46 9.63
C ASP A 30 -0.56 -22.12 10.33
N ALA A 31 -1.75 -21.55 10.12
CA ALA A 31 -2.27 -20.34 10.76
C ALA A 31 -1.39 -19.09 10.58
N LYS A 32 -0.54 -19.07 9.54
CA LYS A 32 0.37 -17.94 9.30
C LYS A 32 -0.28 -16.85 8.48
N LEU A 33 -0.57 -15.74 9.13
CA LEU A 33 -1.13 -14.55 8.50
C LEU A 33 -0.27 -14.01 7.33
N GLY A 34 1.04 -13.85 7.53
CA GLY A 34 1.94 -13.29 6.51
C GLY A 34 1.92 -14.12 5.22
N ASP A 35 2.07 -15.43 5.34
CA ASP A 35 1.99 -16.36 4.24
C ASP A 35 0.61 -16.28 3.53
N SER A 36 -0.48 -15.94 4.24
CA SER A 36 -1.83 -15.76 3.66
C SER A 36 -1.95 -14.49 2.83
N ILE A 37 -1.36 -13.38 3.32
CA ILE A 37 -1.32 -12.11 2.58
C ILE A 37 -0.50 -12.27 1.30
N VAL A 38 0.67 -12.93 1.36
CA VAL A 38 1.52 -13.14 0.17
C VAL A 38 0.81 -14.01 -0.88
N SER A 39 0.02 -15.00 -0.47
CA SER A 39 -0.72 -15.86 -1.40
C SER A 39 -2.11 -15.33 -1.77
N SER A 40 -2.51 -14.15 -1.29
CA SER A 40 -3.90 -13.68 -1.39
C SER A 40 -4.39 -13.47 -2.82
N PHE A 41 -3.53 -13.01 -3.73
CA PHE A 41 -3.88 -12.82 -5.14
C PHE A 41 -4.19 -14.15 -5.85
N PHE A 42 -3.61 -15.27 -5.37
CA PHE A 42 -3.73 -16.58 -6.00
C PHE A 42 -5.18 -16.99 -6.23
N PHE A 43 -6.08 -16.67 -5.30
CA PHE A 43 -7.48 -17.08 -5.35
C PHE A 43 -8.25 -16.38 -6.47
N ARG A 44 -8.09 -15.07 -6.62
CA ARG A 44 -8.69 -14.29 -7.71
C ARG A 44 -8.14 -14.73 -9.06
N GLU A 45 -6.83 -14.96 -9.16
CA GLU A 45 -6.20 -15.38 -10.42
C GLU A 45 -6.56 -16.83 -10.79
N ALA A 46 -6.70 -17.73 -9.82
CA ALA A 46 -7.20 -19.09 -10.06
C ALA A 46 -8.64 -19.09 -10.59
N ARG A 47 -9.51 -18.20 -10.10
CA ARG A 47 -10.87 -18.05 -10.62
C ARG A 47 -10.90 -17.68 -12.10
N ARG A 48 -9.94 -16.88 -12.59
CA ARG A 48 -9.82 -16.55 -14.02
C ARG A 48 -9.57 -17.78 -14.90
N LEU A 49 -9.05 -18.87 -14.33
CA LEU A 49 -8.91 -20.17 -14.99
C LEU A 49 -10.17 -21.04 -14.92
N ASN A 50 -11.29 -20.49 -14.46
CA ASN A 50 -12.49 -21.25 -14.12
C ASN A 50 -12.18 -22.40 -13.13
N ALA A 51 -11.22 -22.17 -12.23
CA ALA A 51 -10.89 -23.11 -11.16
C ALA A 51 -11.67 -22.76 -9.88
N ARG A 52 -12.13 -23.78 -9.17
CA ARG A 52 -12.64 -23.67 -7.81
C ARG A 52 -11.49 -23.88 -6.83
N VAL A 53 -11.31 -22.97 -5.89
CA VAL A 53 -10.30 -23.07 -4.84
C VAL A 53 -10.93 -23.35 -3.48
N THR A 54 -10.44 -24.38 -2.82
CA THR A 54 -10.75 -24.68 -1.42
C THR A 54 -9.52 -24.42 -0.55
N VAL A 55 -9.69 -23.67 0.54
CA VAL A 55 -8.65 -23.47 1.56
C VAL A 55 -9.00 -24.27 2.82
N LEU A 56 -8.04 -25.04 3.34
CA LEU A 56 -8.14 -25.67 4.66
C LEU A 56 -7.41 -24.79 5.67
N THR A 57 -8.10 -24.22 6.65
CA THR A 57 -7.46 -23.32 7.61
C THR A 57 -8.09 -23.39 9.00
N VAL A 58 -7.49 -22.69 9.97
CA VAL A 58 -7.97 -22.59 11.34
C VAL A 58 -9.08 -21.54 11.46
N ALA A 59 -9.89 -21.59 12.52
CA ALA A 59 -11.07 -20.74 12.68
C ALA A 59 -10.77 -19.23 12.58
N GLU A 60 -9.62 -18.82 13.09
CA GLU A 60 -9.13 -17.45 13.16
C GLU A 60 -8.91 -16.82 11.78
N LEU A 61 -8.64 -17.62 10.75
CA LEU A 61 -8.38 -17.14 9.40
C LEU A 61 -9.56 -17.36 8.44
N VAL A 62 -10.68 -17.91 8.91
CA VAL A 62 -11.83 -18.23 8.04
C VAL A 62 -12.41 -16.97 7.40
N GLN A 63 -12.68 -15.95 8.21
CA GLN A 63 -13.27 -14.71 7.71
C GLN A 63 -12.37 -14.05 6.68
N MET A 64 -11.06 -14.05 6.91
CA MET A 64 -10.09 -13.49 5.97
C MET A 64 -10.12 -14.20 4.62
N HIS A 65 -10.07 -15.53 4.61
CA HIS A 65 -10.11 -16.28 3.35
C HIS A 65 -11.47 -16.17 2.67
N ALA A 66 -12.57 -16.25 3.40
CA ALA A 66 -13.91 -16.27 2.82
C ALA A 66 -14.35 -14.89 2.32
N LEU A 67 -14.15 -13.83 3.12
CA LEU A 67 -14.69 -12.51 2.85
C LEU A 67 -13.69 -11.61 2.14
N ASP A 68 -12.44 -11.57 2.62
CA ASP A 68 -11.47 -10.60 2.12
C ASP A 68 -10.73 -11.12 0.88
N PHE A 69 -10.36 -12.41 0.86
CA PHE A 69 -9.73 -13.04 -0.31
C PHE A 69 -10.72 -13.70 -1.26
N ALA A 70 -12.01 -13.71 -0.90
CA ALA A 70 -13.09 -14.30 -1.67
C ALA A 70 -12.78 -15.74 -2.11
N VAL A 71 -12.27 -16.61 -1.23
CA VAL A 71 -12.05 -18.03 -1.55
C VAL A 71 -13.38 -18.75 -1.75
N ASP A 72 -13.48 -19.59 -2.78
CA ASP A 72 -14.76 -20.24 -3.15
C ASP A 72 -15.29 -21.18 -2.05
N GLN A 73 -14.38 -21.87 -1.34
CA GLN A 73 -14.73 -22.64 -0.16
C GLN A 73 -13.63 -22.58 0.90
N VAL A 74 -14.02 -22.31 2.15
CA VAL A 74 -13.12 -22.41 3.30
C VAL A 74 -13.60 -23.53 4.22
N VAL A 75 -12.71 -24.45 4.56
CA VAL A 75 -13.01 -25.58 5.46
C VAL A 75 -12.13 -25.45 6.70
N ILE A 76 -12.80 -25.47 7.86
CA ILE A 76 -12.14 -25.36 9.16
C ILE A 76 -11.50 -26.70 9.52
N THR A 77 -10.27 -26.65 10.02
CA THR A 77 -9.50 -27.80 10.49
C THR A 77 -8.66 -27.40 11.70
N SER A 78 -8.33 -28.37 12.55
CA SER A 78 -7.30 -28.15 13.56
C SER A 78 -5.92 -27.93 12.90
N ALA A 79 -5.01 -27.25 13.60
CA ALA A 79 -3.63 -27.04 13.13
C ALA A 79 -2.81 -28.34 13.02
N ASN A 80 -3.25 -29.40 13.71
CA ASN A 80 -2.61 -30.71 13.72
C ASN A 80 -3.67 -31.82 13.55
N PRO A 81 -4.26 -31.97 12.37
CA PRO A 81 -5.38 -32.87 12.17
C PRO A 81 -4.99 -34.33 12.35
N GLY A 82 -5.79 -35.05 13.15
CA GLY A 82 -5.64 -36.49 13.36
C GLY A 82 -6.08 -37.29 12.13
N VAL A 83 -5.75 -38.58 12.10
CA VAL A 83 -6.08 -39.48 10.97
C VAL A 83 -7.58 -39.51 10.64
N LEU A 84 -8.45 -39.51 11.67
CA LEU A 84 -9.90 -39.52 11.48
C LEU A 84 -10.40 -38.22 10.84
N GLU A 85 -9.87 -37.08 11.29
CA GLU A 85 -10.16 -35.76 10.73
C GLU A 85 -9.71 -35.69 9.27
N LEU A 86 -8.50 -36.14 8.95
CA LEU A 86 -7.99 -36.20 7.57
C LEU A 86 -8.88 -37.07 6.66
N ARG A 87 -9.36 -38.23 7.15
CA ARG A 87 -10.30 -39.08 6.39
C ARG A 87 -11.66 -38.42 6.20
N ARG A 88 -12.14 -37.65 7.17
CA ARG A 88 -13.38 -36.87 7.05
C ARG A 88 -13.21 -35.78 6.00
N LEU A 89 -12.13 -34.99 6.11
CA LEU A 89 -11.79 -33.91 5.18
C LEU A 89 -11.65 -34.42 3.75
N ALA A 90 -10.93 -35.53 3.53
CA ALA A 90 -10.75 -36.11 2.20
C ALA A 90 -12.09 -36.55 1.58
N ARG A 91 -13.00 -37.12 2.38
CA ARG A 91 -14.34 -37.48 1.91
C ARG A 91 -15.19 -36.24 1.59
N GLN A 92 -15.13 -35.22 2.44
CA GLN A 92 -15.87 -33.97 2.26
C GLN A 92 -15.42 -33.20 1.01
N LEU A 93 -14.12 -33.14 0.75
CA LEU A 93 -13.54 -32.45 -0.42
C LEU A 93 -13.83 -33.17 -1.73
N GLY A 94 -14.05 -34.49 -1.68
CA GLY A 94 -14.28 -35.30 -2.86
C GLY A 94 -13.08 -35.28 -3.81
N ARG A 95 -13.33 -35.05 -5.10
CA ARG A 95 -12.29 -35.00 -6.12
C ARG A 95 -11.54 -33.66 -6.04
N VAL A 96 -10.22 -33.74 -5.86
CA VAL A 96 -9.28 -32.61 -5.95
C VAL A 96 -8.33 -32.88 -7.12
N ASP A 97 -8.15 -31.91 -8.01
CA ASP A 97 -7.27 -32.08 -9.17
C ASP A 97 -5.84 -31.61 -8.85
N ALA A 98 -5.68 -30.52 -8.08
CA ALA A 98 -4.39 -29.99 -7.68
C ALA A 98 -4.32 -29.68 -6.19
N VAL A 99 -3.20 -29.99 -5.54
CA VAL A 99 -2.87 -29.52 -4.19
C VAL A 99 -1.66 -28.59 -4.27
N VAL A 100 -1.78 -27.40 -3.69
CA VAL A 100 -0.73 -26.38 -3.66
C VAL A 100 -0.22 -26.26 -2.22
N HIS A 101 0.90 -26.94 -1.93
CA HIS A 101 1.55 -26.97 -0.62
C HIS A 101 2.93 -26.30 -0.71
N LEU A 102 2.92 -24.96 -0.67
CA LEU A 102 4.12 -24.13 -0.77
C LEU A 102 4.57 -23.59 0.60
N VAL A 103 4.40 -24.37 1.66
CA VAL A 103 4.80 -23.96 3.02
C VAL A 103 5.65 -25.04 3.66
N GLY A 104 6.92 -24.74 3.92
CA GLY A 104 7.82 -25.64 4.64
C GLY A 104 7.99 -27.01 3.95
N ARG A 105 8.09 -28.07 4.75
CA ARG A 105 8.16 -29.46 4.28
C ARG A 105 6.86 -30.18 4.60
N ILE A 106 6.42 -31.05 3.68
CA ILE A 106 5.25 -31.90 3.88
C ILE A 106 5.53 -32.88 5.03
N GLN A 107 4.71 -32.80 6.08
CA GLN A 107 4.75 -33.64 7.27
C GLN A 107 4.09 -35.00 7.01
N PRO A 108 4.39 -36.05 7.80
CA PRO A 108 3.83 -37.38 7.59
C PRO A 108 2.29 -37.42 7.51
N ALA A 109 1.59 -36.67 8.36
CA ALA A 109 0.13 -36.57 8.31
C ALA A 109 -0.38 -36.00 6.98
N GLU A 110 0.34 -35.03 6.41
CA GLU A 110 0.03 -34.42 5.12
C GLU A 110 0.30 -35.39 3.96
N ILE A 111 1.35 -36.23 4.04
CA ILE A 111 1.58 -37.31 3.06
C ILE A 111 0.40 -38.29 3.05
N LEU A 112 -0.10 -38.68 4.24
CA LEU A 112 -1.30 -39.51 4.34
C LEU A 112 -2.51 -38.82 3.71
N PHE A 113 -2.69 -37.53 3.97
CA PHE A 113 -3.80 -36.78 3.41
C PHE A 113 -3.76 -36.71 1.89
N LEU A 114 -2.58 -36.45 1.30
CA LEU A 114 -2.37 -36.51 -0.16
C LEU A 114 -2.71 -37.89 -0.73
N LYS A 115 -2.34 -38.96 -0.03
CA LYS A 115 -2.69 -40.34 -0.42
C LYS A 115 -4.20 -40.61 -0.38
N LEU A 116 -4.92 -40.00 0.57
CA LEU A 116 -6.38 -40.11 0.67
C LEU A 116 -7.09 -39.31 -0.43
N LEU A 117 -6.58 -38.11 -0.74
CA LEU A 117 -7.13 -37.23 -1.78
C LEU A 117 -6.87 -37.73 -3.21
N ARG A 118 -5.71 -38.34 -3.45
CA ARG A 118 -5.24 -38.79 -4.78
C ARG A 118 -5.34 -37.69 -5.85
N PRO A 119 -4.77 -36.49 -5.63
CA PRO A 119 -4.80 -35.42 -6.61
C PRO A 119 -4.00 -35.78 -7.87
N ALA A 120 -4.33 -35.14 -9.00
CA ALA A 120 -3.56 -35.29 -10.24
C ALA A 120 -2.24 -34.54 -10.18
N ARG A 121 -2.17 -33.42 -9.45
CA ARG A 121 -0.98 -32.57 -9.29
C ARG A 121 -0.75 -32.22 -7.82
N VAL A 122 0.49 -32.30 -7.37
CA VAL A 122 0.93 -31.80 -6.06
C VAL A 122 2.13 -30.90 -6.25
N TYR A 123 1.93 -29.60 -6.01
CA TYR A 123 2.96 -28.58 -6.02
C TYR A 123 3.56 -28.47 -4.62
N SER A 124 4.87 -28.69 -4.50
CA SER A 124 5.57 -28.53 -3.23
C SER A 124 7.08 -28.33 -3.39
N PHE A 125 7.71 -27.81 -2.34
CA PHE A 125 9.17 -27.69 -2.23
C PHE A 125 9.88 -29.00 -1.84
N ASP A 126 9.15 -30.04 -1.39
CA ASP A 126 9.75 -31.32 -1.00
C ASP A 126 9.99 -32.22 -2.23
N ASP A 127 11.00 -31.87 -3.03
CA ASP A 127 11.38 -32.55 -4.27
C ASP A 127 11.76 -34.03 -4.08
N ARG A 128 11.98 -34.47 -2.83
CA ARG A 128 12.36 -35.86 -2.51
C ARG A 128 11.15 -36.78 -2.40
N LEU A 129 9.94 -36.24 -2.21
CA LEU A 129 8.73 -37.05 -2.08
C LEU A 129 8.26 -37.55 -3.45
N ARG A 130 7.83 -38.82 -3.49
CA ARG A 130 7.28 -39.46 -4.70
C ARG A 130 5.88 -38.97 -5.02
N CYS A 131 5.10 -38.60 -4.01
CA CYS A 131 3.77 -38.02 -4.20
C CYS A 131 3.79 -36.57 -4.71
N VAL A 132 4.96 -35.92 -4.74
CA VAL A 132 5.14 -34.57 -5.31
C VAL A 132 5.58 -34.70 -6.77
N ASN A 133 4.63 -34.55 -7.69
CA ASN A 133 4.89 -34.61 -9.14
C ASN A 133 5.06 -33.23 -9.80
N ARG A 134 4.87 -32.14 -9.03
CA ARG A 134 5.24 -30.78 -9.41
C ARG A 134 6.27 -30.25 -8.40
N LYS A 135 7.53 -30.51 -8.71
CA LYS A 135 8.71 -30.26 -7.86
C LYS A 135 9.16 -28.80 -7.99
N PHE A 136 8.90 -28.02 -6.96
CA PHE A 136 9.19 -26.59 -6.92
C PHE A 136 10.42 -26.25 -6.07
N GLY A 137 11.06 -27.21 -5.40
CA GLY A 137 12.18 -26.94 -4.50
C GLY A 137 13.39 -26.32 -5.21
N ALA A 138 14.07 -27.10 -6.05
CA ALA A 138 15.25 -26.64 -6.80
C ALA A 138 14.87 -25.70 -7.96
N THR A 139 13.76 -25.96 -8.63
CA THR A 139 13.34 -25.24 -9.86
C THR A 139 12.88 -23.81 -9.60
N THR A 140 12.42 -23.51 -8.37
CA THR A 140 12.05 -22.14 -7.96
C THR A 140 12.99 -21.57 -6.91
N ALA A 141 14.18 -22.17 -6.76
CA ALA A 141 15.21 -21.63 -5.89
C ALA A 141 15.57 -20.20 -6.33
N GLY A 142 15.65 -19.28 -5.37
CA GLY A 142 15.90 -17.86 -5.64
C GLY A 142 14.63 -17.02 -5.85
N LEU A 143 13.52 -17.61 -6.28
CA LEU A 143 12.26 -16.88 -6.47
C LEU A 143 11.59 -16.54 -5.13
N ASP A 144 10.92 -15.40 -5.09
CA ASP A 144 10.06 -15.02 -3.97
C ASP A 144 8.77 -15.87 -3.94
N MET A 145 8.05 -15.82 -2.81
CA MET A 145 6.84 -16.63 -2.65
C MET A 145 5.71 -16.24 -3.60
N ALA A 146 5.55 -14.98 -3.97
CA ALA A 146 4.54 -14.55 -4.93
C ALA A 146 4.84 -15.08 -6.33
N GLU A 147 6.10 -15.04 -6.76
CA GLU A 147 6.57 -15.65 -8.03
C GLU A 147 6.31 -17.16 -8.06
N ARG A 148 6.49 -17.85 -6.93
CA ARG A 148 6.21 -19.29 -6.84
C ARG A 148 4.73 -19.59 -7.01
N TYR A 149 3.83 -18.82 -6.40
CA TYR A 149 2.39 -18.95 -6.62
C TYR A 149 1.98 -18.60 -8.06
N GLN A 150 2.58 -17.57 -8.65
CA GLN A 150 2.41 -17.26 -10.08
C GLN A 150 2.81 -18.45 -10.96
N ARG A 151 3.94 -19.10 -10.66
CA ARG A 151 4.41 -20.24 -11.46
C ARG A 151 3.46 -21.44 -11.38
N VAL A 152 2.79 -21.64 -10.24
CA VAL A 152 1.71 -22.63 -10.12
C VAL A 152 0.55 -22.27 -11.06
N LEU A 153 0.08 -21.03 -11.04
CA LEU A 153 -1.02 -20.58 -11.91
C LEU A 153 -0.67 -20.74 -13.40
N MET A 154 0.56 -20.39 -13.79
CA MET A 154 1.05 -20.58 -15.16
C MET A 154 1.10 -22.06 -15.57
N ASP A 155 1.58 -22.96 -14.69
CA ASP A 155 1.54 -24.41 -14.96
C ASP A 155 0.11 -24.96 -15.06
N LEU A 156 -0.86 -24.28 -14.45
CA LEU A 156 -2.29 -24.59 -14.55
C LEU A 156 -2.98 -23.93 -15.75
N GLY A 157 -2.29 -23.11 -16.53
CA GLY A 157 -2.78 -22.52 -17.78
C GLY A 157 -3.00 -21.00 -17.76
N ALA A 158 -2.60 -20.29 -16.72
CA ALA A 158 -2.63 -18.82 -16.73
C ALA A 158 -1.60 -18.24 -17.70
N LEU A 159 -2.03 -17.27 -18.51
CA LEU A 159 -1.16 -16.52 -19.41
C LEU A 159 -0.53 -15.33 -18.68
N GLU A 160 -1.34 -14.61 -17.91
CA GLU A 160 -0.93 -13.46 -17.11
C GLU A 160 -1.45 -13.61 -15.68
N VAL A 161 -0.69 -13.08 -14.71
CA VAL A 161 -1.00 -13.17 -13.29
C VAL A 161 -0.70 -11.82 -12.65
N ASP A 162 -1.74 -11.17 -12.14
CA ASP A 162 -1.56 -10.00 -11.26
C ASP A 162 -1.22 -10.49 -9.84
N ARG A 163 -0.02 -10.14 -9.38
CA ARG A 163 0.54 -10.54 -8.09
C ARG A 163 0.24 -9.56 -6.95
N THR A 164 -0.55 -8.52 -7.20
CA THR A 164 -0.88 -7.51 -6.19
C THR A 164 -1.56 -8.15 -4.99
N TYR A 165 -0.96 -8.03 -3.81
CA TYR A 165 -1.51 -8.61 -2.58
C TYR A 165 -2.84 -7.95 -2.23
N ILE A 166 -3.77 -8.73 -1.69
CA ILE A 166 -4.98 -8.23 -1.07
C ILE A 166 -4.67 -8.07 0.42
N VAL A 167 -4.76 -6.84 0.93
CA VAL A 167 -4.60 -6.54 2.35
C VAL A 167 -5.96 -6.17 2.92
N PRO A 168 -6.52 -6.98 3.84
CA PRO A 168 -7.82 -6.68 4.44
C PRO A 168 -7.78 -5.40 5.27
N LEU A 169 -8.65 -4.45 4.94
CA LEU A 169 -8.80 -3.19 5.67
C LEU A 169 -9.97 -3.25 6.67
N PRO A 170 -9.94 -2.43 7.73
CA PRO A 170 -11.06 -2.33 8.66
C PRO A 170 -12.23 -1.60 7.99
N LYS A 171 -13.45 -1.77 8.52
CA LYS A 171 -14.64 -1.09 7.96
C LYS A 171 -14.56 0.43 8.06
N ALA A 172 -13.98 0.93 9.15
CA ALA A 172 -13.68 2.33 9.36
C ALA A 172 -12.17 2.47 9.45
N LEU A 173 -11.59 3.33 8.61
CA LEU A 173 -10.17 3.65 8.66
C LEU A 173 -9.87 4.56 9.86
N PRO A 174 -8.66 4.46 10.45
CA PRO A 174 -8.25 5.41 11.48
C PRO A 174 -8.24 6.83 10.90
N ASN A 175 -8.49 7.84 11.73
CA ASN A 175 -8.47 9.23 11.28
C ASN A 175 -7.06 9.57 10.73
N PRO A 176 -6.92 9.95 9.44
CA PRO A 176 -5.62 10.23 8.84
C PRO A 176 -4.81 11.31 9.57
N VAL A 177 -5.48 12.30 10.17
CA VAL A 177 -4.83 13.40 10.90
C VAL A 177 -4.23 12.93 12.22
N LEU A 178 -4.83 11.90 12.83
CA LEU A 178 -4.38 11.33 14.11
C LEU A 178 -3.48 10.10 13.92
N ALA A 179 -3.46 9.53 12.71
CA ALA A 179 -2.63 8.37 12.39
C ALA A 179 -1.14 8.73 12.51
N PRO A 180 -0.32 7.87 13.12
CA PRO A 180 1.12 8.13 13.20
C PRO A 180 1.78 8.19 11.82
N HIS A 181 2.69 9.13 11.64
CA HIS A 181 3.46 9.28 10.40
C HIS A 181 4.35 8.07 10.15
N ILE A 182 4.99 7.55 11.20
CA ILE A 182 5.88 6.38 11.13
C ILE A 182 5.32 5.30 12.04
N LEU A 183 5.21 4.07 11.52
CA LEU A 183 4.83 2.92 12.33
C LEU A 183 6.05 2.06 12.62
N PHE A 184 6.12 1.56 13.85
CA PHE A 184 7.18 0.65 14.29
C PHE A 184 6.57 -0.61 14.88
N ASN A 185 6.89 -1.77 14.28
CA ASN A 185 6.53 -3.08 14.83
C ASN A 185 7.79 -3.86 15.25
N PRO A 186 8.09 -3.95 16.56
CA PRO A 186 9.21 -4.75 17.07
C PRO A 186 8.85 -6.23 17.28
N TYR A 187 7.57 -6.61 17.15
CA TYR A 187 7.06 -7.91 17.56
C TYR A 187 6.90 -8.86 16.39
N ALA A 188 7.34 -10.11 16.57
CA ALA A 188 7.06 -11.23 15.71
C ALA A 188 6.32 -12.36 16.45
N SER A 189 5.89 -13.38 15.71
CA SER A 189 5.16 -14.53 16.25
C SER A 189 5.96 -15.37 17.26
N ARG A 190 7.27 -15.14 17.38
CA ARG A 190 8.15 -15.80 18.34
C ARG A 190 9.08 -14.78 19.00
N PRO A 191 9.40 -14.91 20.30
CA PRO A 191 10.28 -13.98 20.99
C PRO A 191 11.67 -13.84 20.35
N ASP A 192 12.25 -14.91 19.81
CA ASP A 192 13.56 -14.86 19.14
C ASP A 192 13.52 -14.21 17.75
N LYS A 193 12.31 -13.97 17.22
CA LYS A 193 12.07 -13.21 15.99
C LYS A 193 11.69 -11.75 16.26
N SER A 194 11.53 -11.35 17.52
CA SER A 194 11.24 -9.97 17.91
C SER A 194 12.53 -9.22 18.22
N LEU A 195 12.45 -7.89 18.23
CA LEU A 195 13.49 -7.05 18.83
C LEU A 195 13.46 -7.21 20.35
N ALA A 196 14.64 -7.19 20.97
CA ALA A 196 14.78 -7.10 22.41
C ALA A 196 14.33 -5.72 22.89
N PHE A 197 13.86 -5.63 24.14
CA PHE A 197 13.37 -4.40 24.76
C PHE A 197 14.32 -3.21 24.57
N ASP A 198 15.58 -3.33 25.02
CA ASP A 198 16.57 -2.24 24.91
C ASP A 198 16.83 -1.84 23.46
N ARG A 199 16.75 -2.82 22.54
CA ARG A 199 16.94 -2.55 21.12
C ARG A 199 15.75 -1.78 20.53
N SER A 200 14.52 -2.14 20.90
CA SER A 200 13.32 -1.42 20.52
C SER A 200 13.36 0.03 21.02
N VAL A 201 13.75 0.23 22.29
CA VAL A 201 13.91 1.58 22.87
C VAL A 201 14.96 2.38 22.11
N SER A 202 16.15 1.81 21.87
CA SER A 202 17.22 2.48 21.13
C SER A 202 16.81 2.88 19.71
N VAL A 203 16.08 2.01 18.99
CA VAL A 203 15.58 2.30 17.64
C VAL A 203 14.53 3.41 17.67
N LEU A 204 13.57 3.32 18.59
CA LEU A 204 12.52 4.33 18.71
C LEU A 204 13.06 5.70 19.11
N CYS A 205 14.02 5.78 20.05
CA CYS A 205 14.71 7.03 20.35
C CYS A 205 15.40 7.59 19.09
N GLY A 206 16.13 6.75 18.36
CA GLY A 206 16.80 7.17 17.13
C GLY A 206 15.86 7.71 16.06
N ILE A 207 14.71 7.06 15.84
CA ILE A 207 13.69 7.52 14.89
C ILE A 207 13.05 8.83 15.40
N ALA A 208 12.65 8.87 16.67
CA ALA A 208 11.97 10.03 17.26
C ALA A 208 12.83 11.29 17.25
N ASP A 209 14.13 11.14 17.57
CA ASP A 209 15.09 12.24 17.60
C ASP A 209 15.47 12.71 16.19
N ALA A 210 15.51 11.81 15.19
CA ALA A 210 15.76 12.16 13.79
C ALA A 210 14.56 12.85 13.11
N TYR A 211 13.33 12.57 13.57
CA TYR A 211 12.09 13.11 13.00
C TYR A 211 11.19 13.72 14.09
N PRO A 212 11.60 14.82 14.75
CA PRO A 212 10.88 15.37 15.90
C PRO A 212 9.47 15.91 15.56
N THR A 213 9.23 16.26 14.29
CA THR A 213 7.93 16.72 13.79
C THR A 213 7.01 15.58 13.34
N ARG A 214 7.51 14.34 13.25
CA ARG A 214 6.73 13.18 12.83
C ARG A 214 6.37 12.33 14.03
N SER A 215 5.09 12.01 14.15
CA SER A 215 4.61 11.07 15.18
C SER A 215 4.98 9.63 14.82
N VAL A 216 5.34 8.85 15.85
CA VAL A 216 5.77 7.46 15.74
C VAL A 216 4.81 6.58 16.55
N GLY A 217 4.16 5.64 15.89
CA GLY A 217 3.23 4.68 16.49
C GLY A 217 3.89 3.33 16.71
N ILE A 218 3.83 2.81 17.94
CA ILE A 218 4.26 1.44 18.26
C ILE A 218 3.07 0.51 18.01
N LEU A 219 3.24 -0.40 17.05
CA LEU A 219 2.28 -1.47 16.76
C LEU A 219 2.44 -2.60 17.77
N CYS A 220 1.33 -3.13 18.27
CA CYS A 220 1.29 -4.27 19.17
C CYS A 220 0.01 -5.08 18.98
N SER A 221 0.04 -6.32 19.47
CA SER A 221 -1.15 -7.15 19.64
C SER A 221 -1.67 -7.03 21.07
N PRO A 222 -2.90 -7.49 21.38
CA PRO A 222 -3.40 -7.50 22.75
C PRO A 222 -2.45 -8.19 23.75
N THR A 223 -1.71 -9.21 23.32
CA THR A 223 -0.77 -9.94 24.18
C THR A 223 0.58 -9.25 24.37
N THR A 224 0.92 -8.27 23.53
CA THR A 224 2.19 -7.51 23.60
C THR A 224 1.98 -6.06 24.01
N TYR A 225 0.76 -5.68 24.36
CA TYR A 225 0.38 -4.31 24.68
C TYR A 225 1.10 -3.77 25.93
N GLU A 226 1.15 -4.53 27.03
CA GLU A 226 1.88 -4.12 28.24
C GLU A 226 3.38 -3.91 27.97
N ASP A 227 3.97 -4.78 27.16
CA ASP A 227 5.38 -4.63 26.76
C ASP A 227 5.59 -3.36 25.94
N ALA A 228 4.68 -3.06 25.02
CA ALA A 228 4.73 -1.85 24.20
C ALA A 228 4.62 -0.58 25.07
N GLN A 229 3.75 -0.59 26.09
CA GLN A 229 3.63 0.53 27.04
C GLN A 229 4.92 0.75 27.82
N ARG A 230 5.59 -0.32 28.26
CA ARG A 230 6.91 -0.21 28.90
C ARG A 230 7.97 0.37 27.96
N ILE A 231 7.93 0.00 26.68
CA ILE A 231 8.83 0.57 25.66
C ILE A 231 8.54 2.07 25.49
N GLU A 232 7.28 2.48 25.33
CA GLU A 232 6.92 3.91 25.21
C GLU A 232 7.40 4.72 26.42
N MET A 233 7.16 4.23 27.63
CA MET A 233 7.64 4.87 28.86
C MET A 233 9.16 5.02 28.89
N ALA A 234 9.90 3.98 28.49
CA ALA A 234 11.36 4.00 28.47
C ALA A 234 11.95 4.91 27.39
N VAL A 235 11.27 5.03 26.24
CA VAL A 235 11.65 5.96 25.16
C VAL A 235 11.52 7.41 25.62
N ALA A 236 10.47 7.73 26.37
CA ALA A 236 10.25 9.06 26.95
C ALA A 236 10.38 10.21 25.94
N ARG A 237 9.77 10.06 24.75
CA ARG A 237 9.68 11.11 23.71
C ARG A 237 8.23 11.44 23.42
N LYS A 238 7.91 12.73 23.27
CA LYS A 238 6.53 13.22 23.15
C LYS A 238 5.84 12.76 21.86
N ASN A 239 6.61 12.53 20.79
CA ASN A 239 6.13 12.09 19.49
C ASN A 239 6.05 10.56 19.35
N VAL A 240 6.31 9.78 20.41
CA VAL A 240 6.21 8.31 20.38
C VAL A 240 5.03 7.87 21.25
N ARG A 241 4.13 7.05 20.68
CA ARG A 241 2.95 6.51 21.38
C ARG A 241 2.69 5.06 20.99
N VAL A 242 2.24 4.24 21.93
CA VAL A 242 1.59 2.96 21.59
C VAL A 242 0.26 3.23 20.92
N ILE A 243 -0.05 2.46 19.86
CA ILE A 243 -1.36 2.51 19.25
C ILE A 243 -2.33 1.63 20.04
N HIS A 244 -3.39 2.24 20.53
CA HIS A 244 -4.44 1.57 21.28
C HIS A 244 -5.44 0.87 20.36
N GLU A 245 -6.22 -0.07 20.92
CA GLU A 245 -7.37 -0.69 20.25
C GLU A 245 -7.05 -1.49 18.98
N LEU A 246 -5.81 -1.98 18.84
CA LEU A 246 -5.44 -2.93 17.80
C LEU A 246 -5.95 -4.34 18.14
N VAL A 247 -7.21 -4.62 17.84
CA VAL A 247 -7.88 -5.89 18.16
C VAL A 247 -7.69 -6.95 17.09
N SER A 248 -7.47 -6.53 15.84
CA SER A 248 -7.37 -7.41 14.68
C SER A 248 -6.26 -6.98 13.71
N PRO A 249 -5.80 -7.89 12.83
CA PRO A 249 -4.88 -7.54 11.74
C PRO A 249 -5.40 -6.44 10.80
N LYS A 250 -6.73 -6.30 10.68
CA LYS A 250 -7.35 -5.26 9.86
C LYS A 250 -7.09 -3.88 10.44
N ASP A 251 -7.15 -3.73 11.76
CA ASP A 251 -6.89 -2.45 12.42
C ASP A 251 -5.45 -2.00 12.15
N VAL A 252 -4.50 -2.94 12.25
CA VAL A 252 -3.09 -2.71 11.90
C VAL A 252 -2.95 -2.28 10.43
N ALA A 253 -3.61 -2.96 9.50
CA ALA A 253 -3.60 -2.59 8.09
C ALA A 253 -4.18 -1.19 7.84
N GLY A 254 -5.23 -0.79 8.56
CA GLY A 254 -5.79 0.55 8.53
C GLY A 254 -4.75 1.62 8.87
N TYR A 255 -3.99 1.44 9.94
CA TYR A 255 -2.89 2.36 10.28
C TYR A 255 -1.77 2.35 9.23
N ILE A 256 -1.39 1.18 8.71
CA ILE A 256 -0.36 1.07 7.65
C ILE A 256 -0.77 1.87 6.40
N SER A 257 -2.06 1.91 6.06
CA SER A 257 -2.57 2.63 4.89
C SER A 257 -2.47 4.17 4.99
N HIS A 258 -2.28 4.72 6.20
CA HIS A 258 -2.11 6.15 6.43
C HIS A 258 -0.69 6.54 6.85
N ALA A 259 0.15 5.57 7.20
CA ALA A 259 1.53 5.83 7.56
C ALA A 259 2.34 6.29 6.35
N GLN A 260 3.26 7.22 6.57
CA GLN A 260 4.26 7.61 5.58
C GLN A 260 5.31 6.51 5.38
N ALA A 261 5.67 5.81 6.46
CA ALA A 261 6.58 4.68 6.45
C ALA A 261 6.31 3.68 7.59
N VAL A 262 6.70 2.43 7.36
CA VAL A 262 6.65 1.32 8.33
C VAL A 262 8.06 0.79 8.54
N VAL A 263 8.42 0.55 9.79
CA VAL A 263 9.64 -0.13 10.20
C VAL A 263 9.22 -1.41 10.94
N SER A 264 9.59 -2.58 10.43
CA SER A 264 9.13 -3.85 11.02
C SER A 264 10.11 -5.00 10.88
N VAL A 265 10.15 -5.88 11.88
CA VAL A 265 10.77 -7.21 11.78
C VAL A 265 9.98 -8.16 10.87
N ASP A 266 10.64 -9.22 10.39
CA ASP A 266 10.11 -10.34 9.56
C ASP A 266 8.77 -10.94 10.08
N THR A 267 7.65 -10.34 9.64
CA THR A 267 6.28 -10.59 10.10
C THR A 267 5.22 -10.27 9.04
N ALA A 268 3.95 -10.53 9.35
CA ALA A 268 2.83 -10.14 8.49
C ALA A 268 2.77 -8.63 8.19
N VAL A 269 3.25 -7.78 9.10
CA VAL A 269 3.26 -6.31 8.92
C VAL A 269 4.08 -5.90 7.70
N VAL A 270 5.21 -6.58 7.44
CA VAL A 270 6.03 -6.38 6.22
C VAL A 270 5.17 -6.62 4.98
N HIS A 271 4.48 -7.75 4.91
CA HIS A 271 3.69 -8.10 3.73
C HIS A 271 2.43 -7.25 3.57
N MET A 272 1.83 -6.78 4.68
CA MET A 272 0.75 -5.80 4.64
C MET A 272 1.23 -4.45 4.08
N ALA A 273 2.39 -3.96 4.52
CA ALA A 273 2.98 -2.73 3.96
C ALA A 273 3.30 -2.85 2.48
N VAL A 274 3.86 -3.99 2.03
CA VAL A 274 4.07 -4.26 0.59
C VAL A 274 2.75 -4.22 -0.18
N GLY A 275 1.72 -4.90 0.31
CA GLY A 275 0.41 -4.95 -0.37
C GLY A 275 -0.32 -3.62 -0.41
N LEU A 276 -0.09 -2.73 0.56
CA LEU A 276 -0.64 -1.37 0.61
C LEU A 276 0.26 -0.34 -0.07
N ALA A 277 1.37 -0.76 -0.67
CA ALA A 277 2.40 0.13 -1.24
C ALA A 277 2.89 1.20 -0.26
N THR A 278 2.91 0.88 1.05
CA THR A 278 3.45 1.76 2.08
C THR A 278 4.97 1.61 2.12
N ARG A 279 5.70 2.72 2.24
CA ARG A 279 7.16 2.69 2.37
C ARG A 279 7.58 1.84 3.56
N LEU A 280 8.61 1.02 3.38
CA LEU A 280 8.94 -0.04 4.31
C LEU A 280 10.45 -0.17 4.53
N VAL A 281 10.88 -0.08 5.78
CA VAL A 281 12.18 -0.61 6.23
C VAL A 281 11.93 -1.95 6.92
N ALA A 282 12.29 -3.04 6.26
CA ALA A 282 12.07 -4.39 6.77
C ALA A 282 13.36 -4.98 7.37
N ILE A 283 13.28 -5.47 8.61
CA ILE A 283 14.41 -6.04 9.34
C ILE A 283 14.32 -7.56 9.24
N TYR A 284 15.31 -8.17 8.57
CA TYR A 284 15.40 -9.62 8.38
C TYR A 284 16.70 -10.18 8.97
N PRO A 285 16.73 -11.44 9.43
CA PRO A 285 17.98 -12.08 9.80
C PRO A 285 18.84 -12.33 8.55
N ALA A 286 20.14 -12.07 8.64
CA ALA A 286 21.10 -12.43 7.61
C ALA A 286 21.16 -13.95 7.43
N MET A 287 21.02 -14.44 6.20
CA MET A 287 20.91 -15.88 5.89
C MET A 287 22.17 -16.50 5.28
N GLY A 288 23.28 -15.76 5.20
CA GLY A 288 24.61 -16.33 4.88
C GLY A 288 24.69 -16.92 3.49
N GLY A 289 24.12 -16.21 2.51
CA GLY A 289 24.01 -16.64 1.13
C GLY A 289 22.83 -17.58 0.83
N LEU A 290 22.08 -18.02 1.85
CA LEU A 290 20.83 -18.76 1.60
C LEU A 290 19.71 -17.81 1.18
N SER A 291 19.02 -18.15 0.09
CA SER A 291 17.82 -17.41 -0.35
C SER A 291 16.70 -17.55 0.69
N ASN A 292 16.08 -16.41 1.04
CA ASN A 292 14.88 -16.36 1.85
C ASN A 292 13.69 -15.99 0.94
N PRO A 293 12.79 -16.94 0.60
CA PRO A 293 11.68 -16.68 -0.32
C PRO A 293 10.60 -15.77 0.28
N TRP A 294 10.65 -15.53 1.60
CA TRP A 294 9.72 -14.66 2.33
C TRP A 294 10.21 -13.22 2.47
N LEU A 295 11.28 -12.83 1.77
CA LEU A 295 11.63 -11.42 1.64
C LEU A 295 10.51 -10.68 0.90
N PRO A 296 10.27 -9.40 1.21
CA PRO A 296 9.43 -8.57 0.36
C PRO A 296 10.06 -8.49 -1.05
N PRO A 297 9.25 -8.45 -2.13
CA PRO A 297 9.75 -8.22 -3.48
C PRO A 297 10.55 -6.91 -3.56
N ALA A 298 11.54 -6.86 -4.46
CA ALA A 298 12.32 -5.64 -4.68
C ALA A 298 11.39 -4.51 -5.16
N SER A 299 11.50 -3.35 -4.52
CA SER A 299 10.65 -2.18 -4.79
C SER A 299 11.38 -0.91 -4.35
N PRO A 300 11.22 0.23 -5.05
CA PRO A 300 11.74 1.52 -4.59
C PRO A 300 11.11 1.96 -3.25
N LEU A 301 9.99 1.36 -2.86
CA LEU A 301 9.31 1.65 -1.59
C LEU A 301 9.79 0.74 -0.45
N THR A 302 10.74 -0.18 -0.68
CA THR A 302 11.11 -1.18 0.33
C THR A 302 12.61 -1.35 0.45
N HIS A 303 13.15 -1.05 1.62
CA HIS A 303 14.55 -1.31 1.98
C HIS A 303 14.61 -2.45 2.99
N VAL A 304 15.42 -3.47 2.69
CA VAL A 304 15.65 -4.61 3.60
C VAL A 304 16.99 -4.41 4.32
N ILE A 305 16.94 -4.32 5.64
CA ILE A 305 18.14 -4.34 6.48
C ILE A 305 18.34 -5.71 7.12
N TYR A 306 19.59 -6.15 7.18
CA TYR A 306 19.93 -7.48 7.68
C TYR A 306 20.54 -7.42 9.09
N SER A 307 19.87 -8.10 10.03
CA SER A 307 20.41 -8.37 11.36
C SER A 307 21.36 -9.57 11.31
N GLN A 308 22.62 -9.35 11.67
CA GLN A 308 23.68 -10.35 11.59
C GLN A 308 23.41 -11.57 12.47
N GLN A 309 23.75 -12.75 11.94
CA GLN A 309 23.52 -14.04 12.61
C GLN A 309 24.84 -14.77 12.84
N ARG A 310 24.92 -15.52 13.96
CA ARG A 310 25.92 -16.58 14.10
C ARG A 310 25.41 -17.84 13.38
N PHE A 311 25.86 -18.05 12.14
CA PHE A 311 25.34 -19.11 11.25
C PHE A 311 25.34 -20.52 11.86
N GLY A 312 26.40 -20.89 12.59
CA GLY A 312 26.49 -22.20 13.24
C GLY A 312 25.41 -22.41 14.33
N GLN A 313 25.09 -21.36 15.08
CA GLN A 313 24.06 -21.40 16.13
C GLN A 313 22.65 -21.40 15.52
N TYR A 314 22.43 -20.58 14.49
CA TYR A 314 21.16 -20.54 13.75
C TYR A 314 20.81 -21.91 13.14
N ARG A 315 21.74 -22.58 12.45
CA ARG A 315 21.49 -23.90 11.85
C ARG A 315 21.14 -24.98 12.87
N ARG A 316 21.70 -24.92 14.09
CA ARG A 316 21.48 -25.93 15.13
C ARG A 316 20.22 -25.67 15.96
N ALA A 317 20.04 -24.44 16.43
CA ALA A 317 18.97 -24.09 17.36
C ALA A 317 17.72 -23.52 16.67
N GLY A 318 17.84 -23.08 15.41
CA GLY A 318 16.77 -22.35 14.71
C GLY A 318 16.45 -20.98 15.33
N LYS A 319 17.27 -20.52 16.29
CA LYS A 319 17.10 -19.25 17.00
C LYS A 319 17.62 -18.11 16.14
N LYS A 320 16.77 -17.11 15.88
CA LYS A 320 17.14 -15.88 15.16
C LYS A 320 17.64 -14.82 16.15
N ASN A 321 18.46 -13.88 15.67
CA ASN A 321 18.86 -12.68 16.39
C ASN A 321 18.41 -11.44 15.60
N MET A 322 17.38 -10.74 16.04
CA MET A 322 16.91 -9.55 15.32
C MET A 322 17.61 -8.25 15.73
N ASN A 323 18.59 -8.30 16.63
CA ASN A 323 19.14 -7.10 17.27
C ASN A 323 20.45 -6.58 16.68
N ALA A 324 21.09 -7.33 15.78
CA ALA A 324 22.45 -7.08 15.31
C ALA A 324 22.48 -6.35 13.96
N PHE A 325 21.95 -5.13 13.94
CA PHE A 325 22.05 -4.17 12.82
C PHE A 325 22.47 -2.80 13.35
N THR A 326 22.93 -1.88 12.50
CA THR A 326 23.29 -0.53 12.95
C THR A 326 22.08 0.41 12.89
N LEU A 327 22.00 1.34 13.85
CA LEU A 327 20.93 2.36 13.84
C LEU A 327 21.08 3.29 12.63
N GLU A 328 22.32 3.62 12.26
CA GLU A 328 22.66 4.38 11.06
C GLU A 328 22.09 3.77 9.78
N ALA A 329 22.24 2.46 9.56
CA ALA A 329 21.70 1.81 8.37
C ALA A 329 20.16 1.86 8.33
N LEU A 330 19.51 1.73 9.49
CA LEU A 330 18.05 1.86 9.60
C LEU A 330 17.61 3.29 9.29
N LEU A 331 18.24 4.28 9.92
CA LEU A 331 17.87 5.70 9.75
C LEU A 331 18.18 6.20 8.34
N GLY A 332 19.30 5.78 7.74
CA GLY A 332 19.64 6.07 6.34
C GLY A 332 18.60 5.50 5.38
N SER A 333 18.21 4.22 5.56
CA SER A 333 17.14 3.61 4.76
C SER A 333 15.80 4.34 4.91
N LEU A 334 15.45 4.72 6.13
CA LEU A 334 14.23 5.46 6.40
C LEU A 334 14.28 6.88 5.78
N HIS A 335 15.42 7.55 5.86
CA HIS A 335 15.62 8.87 5.26
C HIS A 335 15.45 8.83 3.75
N GLU A 336 16.08 7.89 3.05
CA GLU A 336 15.94 7.71 1.60
C GLU A 336 14.48 7.47 1.19
N LEU A 337 13.77 6.60 1.92
CA LEU A 337 12.35 6.33 1.66
C LEU A 337 11.47 7.58 1.90
N LEU A 338 11.73 8.33 2.96
CA LEU A 338 10.95 9.53 3.28
C LEU A 338 11.30 10.73 2.39
N ALA A 339 12.54 10.81 1.89
CA ALA A 339 13.00 11.86 0.97
C ALA A 339 12.54 11.63 -0.48
N THR A 340 12.26 10.37 -0.87
CA THR A 340 11.68 10.02 -2.18
C THR A 340 10.16 10.26 -2.25
N ALA A 341 9.58 10.88 -1.21
CA ALA A 341 8.23 11.41 -1.26
C ALA A 341 8.25 12.86 -1.77
N PRO A 342 7.46 13.23 -2.78
CA PRO A 342 6.83 14.55 -2.70
C PRO A 342 6.05 14.54 -1.38
N GLU A 343 6.36 15.48 -0.49
CA GLU A 343 5.59 15.72 0.74
C GLU A 343 4.09 15.70 0.39
N PRO A 344 3.21 15.07 1.20
CA PRO A 344 1.78 15.12 0.95
C PRO A 344 1.37 16.59 0.86
N GLU A 345 0.98 17.01 -0.35
CA GLU A 345 0.70 18.41 -0.61
C GLU A 345 -0.49 18.83 0.23
N GLU A 346 -0.23 19.73 1.18
CA GLU A 346 -1.26 20.39 1.95
C GLU A 346 -2.25 21.03 0.97
N LEU A 347 -3.52 20.62 1.03
CA LEU A 347 -4.58 21.21 0.21
C LEU A 347 -5.16 22.41 0.97
N LEU A 348 -5.02 23.60 0.39
CA LEU A 348 -5.77 24.77 0.78
C LEU A 348 -7.21 24.64 0.28
N SER A 349 -8.16 25.02 1.13
CA SER A 349 -9.58 25.07 0.82
C SER A 349 -10.07 26.51 0.98
N ILE A 350 -10.44 27.17 -0.11
CA ILE A 350 -10.80 28.58 -0.15
C ILE A 350 -12.27 28.72 -0.59
N ARG A 351 -13.07 29.51 0.11
CA ARG A 351 -14.42 29.84 -0.36
C ARG A 351 -14.33 30.81 -1.53
N ALA A 352 -15.20 30.63 -2.51
CA ALA A 352 -15.26 31.49 -3.68
C ALA A 352 -16.70 31.77 -4.09
N ARG A 353 -16.92 32.98 -4.60
CA ARG A 353 -18.17 33.41 -5.23
C ARG A 353 -18.03 33.30 -6.74
N ILE A 354 -19.03 32.72 -7.39
CA ILE A 354 -19.09 32.71 -8.86
C ILE A 354 -19.57 34.09 -9.31
N VAL A 355 -18.74 34.80 -10.06
CA VAL A 355 -19.03 36.15 -10.55
C VAL A 355 -19.22 36.17 -12.06
N PRO A 356 -20.01 37.12 -12.60
CA PRO A 356 -20.11 37.30 -14.05
C PRO A 356 -18.74 37.65 -14.65
N GLY A 357 -18.37 36.95 -15.72
CA GLY A 357 -17.17 37.28 -16.49
C GLY A 357 -17.40 38.44 -17.46
N LEU A 358 -16.31 38.97 -18.03
CA LEU A 358 -16.35 40.01 -19.07
C LEU A 358 -16.89 39.50 -20.43
N GLY A 359 -17.23 38.21 -20.55
CA GLY A 359 -17.78 37.61 -21.77
C GLY A 359 -16.78 37.39 -22.90
N VAL A 360 -15.50 37.73 -22.71
CA VAL A 360 -14.45 37.69 -23.75
C VAL A 360 -13.91 36.27 -24.00
N ALA A 361 -13.94 35.39 -22.99
CA ALA A 361 -13.28 34.08 -23.01
C ALA A 361 -13.97 33.00 -23.88
N LYS A 362 -15.28 33.16 -24.17
CA LYS A 362 -16.08 32.11 -24.86
C LYS A 362 -15.64 31.87 -26.31
N GLY A 363 -15.01 32.86 -26.95
CA GLY A 363 -14.44 32.74 -28.30
C GLY A 363 -12.96 32.40 -28.33
N THR A 364 -12.21 32.68 -27.25
CA THR A 364 -10.75 32.52 -27.19
C THR A 364 -10.36 31.09 -26.80
N LEU A 365 -11.05 30.49 -25.82
CA LEU A 365 -10.72 29.14 -25.34
C LEU A 365 -10.92 28.06 -26.40
N VAL A 366 -11.86 28.24 -27.33
CA VAL A 366 -12.05 27.32 -28.49
C VAL A 366 -10.76 27.17 -29.29
N ARG A 367 -9.93 28.23 -29.37
CA ARG A 367 -8.68 28.24 -30.13
C ARG A 367 -7.47 27.85 -29.27
N GLN A 368 -7.52 28.16 -27.97
CA GLN A 368 -6.41 27.93 -27.06
C GLN A 368 -6.37 26.49 -26.53
N LEU A 369 -7.51 25.90 -26.13
CA LEU A 369 -7.56 24.56 -25.53
C LEU A 369 -6.93 23.48 -26.43
N PRO A 370 -7.16 23.43 -27.75
CA PRO A 370 -6.51 22.44 -28.63
C PRO A 370 -4.99 22.57 -28.72
N LEU A 371 -4.45 23.78 -28.45
CA LEU A 371 -3.01 24.01 -28.44
C LEU A 371 -2.40 23.68 -27.07
N ILE A 372 -3.08 24.08 -25.99
CA ILE A 372 -2.68 23.76 -24.61
C ILE A 372 -2.68 22.24 -24.39
N SER A 373 -3.71 21.54 -24.88
CA SER A 373 -3.89 20.10 -24.65
C SER A 373 -2.82 19.22 -25.31
N GLN A 374 -2.05 19.75 -26.27
CA GLN A 374 -0.91 19.03 -26.86
C GLN A 374 0.19 18.76 -25.83
N GLY A 375 0.41 19.70 -24.90
CA GLY A 375 1.39 19.57 -23.82
C GLY A 375 0.76 19.29 -22.45
N PHE A 376 -0.56 19.43 -22.32
CA PHE A 376 -1.31 19.18 -21.09
C PHE A 376 -2.66 18.49 -21.37
N PRO A 377 -2.68 17.19 -21.68
CA PRO A 377 -3.85 16.52 -22.27
C PRO A 377 -5.13 16.52 -21.42
N GLU A 378 -5.00 16.67 -20.10
CA GLU A 378 -6.12 16.61 -19.15
C GLU A 378 -7.16 17.74 -19.34
N VAL A 379 -6.78 18.86 -19.98
CA VAL A 379 -7.73 19.96 -20.28
C VAL A 379 -8.46 19.78 -21.61
N ALA A 380 -8.19 18.70 -22.37
CA ALA A 380 -8.75 18.51 -23.72
C ALA A 380 -10.28 18.52 -23.76
N ASP A 381 -10.93 17.98 -22.72
CA ASP A 381 -12.39 17.89 -22.61
C ASP A 381 -13.04 19.09 -21.91
N CYS A 382 -12.28 20.16 -21.63
CA CYS A 382 -12.84 21.34 -20.97
C CYS A 382 -13.87 22.02 -21.88
N HIS A 383 -14.93 22.54 -21.26
CA HIS A 383 -15.86 23.41 -21.94
C HIS A 383 -15.11 24.69 -22.38
N PRO A 384 -15.28 25.18 -23.61
CA PRO A 384 -14.57 26.35 -24.12
C PRO A 384 -15.15 27.66 -23.55
N GLY A 385 -14.94 27.87 -22.25
CA GLY A 385 -15.30 29.05 -21.49
C GLY A 385 -14.70 28.98 -20.09
N THR A 386 -14.66 30.13 -19.41
CA THR A 386 -14.14 30.23 -18.05
C THR A 386 -15.26 30.45 -17.04
N ILE A 387 -15.10 29.87 -15.86
CA ILE A 387 -15.86 30.19 -14.66
C ILE A 387 -15.02 31.23 -13.91
N ASN A 388 -15.59 32.40 -13.62
CA ASN A 388 -14.87 33.43 -12.88
C ASN A 388 -15.18 33.26 -11.39
N LEU A 389 -14.12 33.09 -10.60
CA LEU A 389 -14.20 32.89 -9.16
C LEU A 389 -13.58 34.08 -8.46
N GLU A 390 -14.38 34.76 -7.64
CA GLU A 390 -13.89 35.73 -6.67
C GLU A 390 -13.62 35.01 -5.34
N LEU A 391 -12.35 34.98 -4.94
CA LEU A 391 -11.88 34.21 -3.80
C LEU A 391 -12.00 35.02 -2.50
N GLU A 392 -12.31 34.33 -1.40
CA GLU A 392 -12.35 34.90 -0.04
C GLU A 392 -10.99 35.52 0.36
N PHE A 393 -9.89 34.91 -0.09
CA PHE A 393 -8.54 35.43 0.07
C PHE A 393 -7.90 35.59 -1.31
N PRO A 394 -7.31 36.76 -1.62
CA PRO A 394 -6.55 36.91 -2.84
C PRO A 394 -5.35 35.96 -2.85
N LEU A 395 -5.02 35.41 -4.01
CA LEU A 395 -3.86 34.53 -4.18
C LEU A 395 -3.09 34.83 -5.46
N THR A 396 -1.82 34.49 -5.45
CA THR A 396 -0.95 34.51 -6.63
C THR A 396 -0.45 33.10 -6.92
N VAL A 397 -0.48 32.68 -8.19
CA VAL A 397 0.13 31.42 -8.63
C VAL A 397 1.64 31.59 -8.67
N THR A 398 2.36 30.72 -7.95
CA THR A 398 3.83 30.75 -7.83
C THR A 398 4.48 29.49 -8.42
N GLN A 399 3.76 28.36 -8.39
CA GLN A 399 4.22 27.09 -8.95
C GLN A 399 3.09 26.41 -9.72
N PRO A 400 2.90 26.75 -11.00
CA PRO A 400 1.88 26.11 -11.82
C PRO A 400 2.24 24.65 -12.12
N ASP A 401 1.22 23.80 -12.23
CA ASP A 401 1.35 22.42 -12.69
C ASP A 401 1.84 22.32 -14.13
N TYR A 402 1.49 23.33 -14.94
CA TYR A 402 1.90 23.42 -16.32
C TYR A 402 1.99 24.87 -16.80
N ARG A 403 3.00 25.14 -17.63
CA ARG A 403 3.19 26.42 -18.30
C ARG A 403 3.47 26.18 -19.77
N THR A 404 2.70 26.82 -20.65
CA THR A 404 2.90 26.69 -22.09
C THR A 404 4.15 27.44 -22.55
N ALA A 405 4.74 27.01 -23.66
CA ALA A 405 5.51 27.94 -24.49
C ALA A 405 4.57 29.07 -25.01
N PRO A 406 5.09 30.23 -25.47
CA PRO A 406 4.25 31.25 -26.07
C PRO A 406 3.45 30.68 -27.26
N LEU A 407 2.12 30.68 -27.16
CA LEU A 407 1.22 30.11 -28.16
C LEU A 407 0.64 31.20 -29.06
N ALA A 408 0.78 31.05 -30.37
CA ALA A 408 0.15 31.88 -31.37
C ALA A 408 -1.29 31.41 -31.62
N TRP A 409 -2.24 31.83 -30.76
CA TRP A 409 -3.61 31.33 -30.78
C TRP A 409 -4.58 32.24 -31.56
N THR A 410 -4.14 33.44 -31.97
CA THR A 410 -4.95 34.34 -32.79
C THR A 410 -4.83 33.99 -34.28
N PRO A 411 -5.84 34.29 -35.12
CA PRO A 411 -5.80 33.97 -36.56
C PRO A 411 -4.63 34.62 -37.31
N SER A 412 -4.13 35.76 -36.80
CA SER A 412 -3.00 36.47 -37.39
C SER A 412 -1.65 35.79 -37.12
N GLY A 413 -1.58 34.94 -36.08
CA GLY A 413 -0.33 34.34 -35.59
C GLY A 413 0.70 35.33 -35.04
N ARG A 414 0.42 36.64 -35.05
CA ARG A 414 1.37 37.70 -34.67
C ARG A 414 1.49 37.93 -33.18
N THR A 415 0.45 37.59 -32.42
CA THR A 415 0.43 37.68 -30.96
C THR A 415 0.56 36.29 -30.37
N THR A 416 1.55 36.15 -29.48
CA THR A 416 1.76 34.93 -28.70
C THR A 416 1.46 35.19 -27.24
N GLU A 417 0.87 34.22 -26.56
CA GLU A 417 0.54 34.33 -25.14
C GLU A 417 0.99 33.08 -24.38
N VAL A 418 1.38 33.27 -23.12
CA VAL A 418 1.75 32.19 -22.20
C VAL A 418 0.58 31.93 -21.25
N PHE A 419 0.32 30.65 -21.00
CA PHE A 419 -0.72 30.20 -20.09
C PHE A 419 -0.10 29.35 -18.98
N GLU A 420 -0.51 29.61 -17.75
CA GLU A 420 -0.19 28.82 -16.57
C GLU A 420 -1.46 28.12 -16.07
N LEU A 421 -1.33 26.84 -15.72
CA LEU A 421 -2.43 25.98 -15.29
C LEU A 421 -2.10 25.40 -13.92
N VAL A 422 -3.06 25.45 -13.00
CA VAL A 422 -2.96 24.80 -11.67
C VAL A 422 -4.14 23.85 -11.52
N ARG A 423 -3.88 22.60 -11.14
CA ARG A 423 -4.90 21.60 -10.83
C ARG A 423 -5.63 22.00 -9.56
N ILE A 424 -6.96 22.00 -9.64
CA ILE A 424 -7.85 22.28 -8.52
C ILE A 424 -9.04 21.32 -8.53
N GLU A 425 -9.78 21.31 -7.43
CA GLU A 425 -11.09 20.69 -7.36
C GLU A 425 -12.13 21.71 -6.89
N LEU A 426 -13.29 21.72 -7.54
CA LEU A 426 -14.44 22.52 -7.13
C LEU A 426 -15.41 21.66 -6.33
N GLU A 427 -15.69 22.07 -5.11
CA GLU A 427 -16.75 21.52 -4.28
C GLU A 427 -17.97 22.44 -4.38
N LEU A 428 -19.08 21.86 -4.86
CA LEU A 428 -20.35 22.53 -5.09
C LEU A 428 -21.40 21.80 -4.24
N ASP A 429 -22.16 22.51 -3.41
CA ASP A 429 -23.10 21.91 -2.45
C ASP A 429 -24.12 20.96 -3.09
N GLN A 430 -24.47 21.23 -4.35
CA GLN A 430 -25.43 20.46 -5.15
C GLN A 430 -24.84 19.21 -5.83
N LEU A 431 -23.53 18.97 -5.74
CA LEU A 431 -22.88 17.79 -6.31
C LEU A 431 -22.25 16.91 -5.21
N PRO A 432 -22.45 15.58 -5.25
CA PRO A 432 -21.93 14.67 -4.22
C PRO A 432 -20.43 14.43 -4.31
N ALA A 433 -19.78 14.86 -5.39
CA ALA A 433 -18.35 14.71 -5.63
C ALA A 433 -17.73 16.03 -6.06
N ARG A 434 -16.47 16.25 -5.69
CA ARG A 434 -15.69 17.39 -6.17
C ARG A 434 -15.42 17.24 -7.66
N VAL A 435 -15.45 18.36 -8.36
CA VAL A 435 -15.27 18.41 -9.81
C VAL A 435 -13.84 18.84 -10.13
N PRO A 436 -13.06 18.02 -10.85
CA PRO A 436 -11.75 18.43 -11.35
C PRO A 436 -11.86 19.66 -12.24
N ALA A 437 -11.00 20.63 -11.97
CA ALA A 437 -10.93 21.88 -12.72
C ALA A 437 -9.49 22.42 -12.69
N TRP A 438 -9.25 23.53 -13.38
CA TRP A 438 -7.94 24.16 -13.43
C TRP A 438 -8.04 25.67 -13.30
N LEU A 439 -7.23 26.27 -12.43
CA LEU A 439 -6.96 27.70 -12.53
C LEU A 439 -6.30 27.94 -13.88
N TYR A 440 -6.85 28.86 -14.65
CA TYR A 440 -6.39 29.24 -15.97
C TYR A 440 -5.84 30.66 -15.88
N VAL A 441 -4.52 30.80 -15.98
CA VAL A 441 -3.85 32.09 -15.88
C VAL A 441 -3.29 32.48 -17.23
N ALA A 442 -4.01 33.35 -17.92
CA ALA A 442 -3.57 33.98 -19.17
C ALA A 442 -2.70 35.22 -18.87
N HIS A 443 -1.47 35.23 -19.37
CA HIS A 443 -0.51 36.29 -19.05
C HIS A 443 -0.92 37.68 -19.58
N GLY A 444 -1.78 37.74 -20.61
CA GLY A 444 -2.36 38.96 -21.15
C GLY A 444 -3.76 39.29 -20.61
N SER A 445 -4.32 38.50 -19.69
CA SER A 445 -5.66 38.74 -19.14
C SER A 445 -5.66 39.91 -18.14
N PRO A 446 -6.66 40.81 -18.18
CA PRO A 446 -6.86 41.84 -17.16
C PRO A 446 -6.98 41.25 -15.75
N HIS A 447 -7.54 40.04 -15.62
CA HIS A 447 -7.73 39.36 -14.34
C HIS A 447 -6.41 38.93 -13.68
N ARG A 448 -5.31 38.82 -14.45
CA ARG A 448 -3.98 38.56 -13.89
C ARG A 448 -3.53 39.64 -12.90
N SER A 449 -4.03 40.87 -13.08
CA SER A 449 -3.71 41.99 -12.19
C SER A 449 -4.66 42.08 -10.99
N THR A 450 -5.60 41.13 -10.86
CA THR A 450 -6.62 41.12 -9.81
C THR A 450 -6.49 39.83 -8.99
N PRO A 451 -5.66 39.81 -7.93
CA PRO A 451 -5.34 38.57 -7.20
C PRO A 451 -6.56 37.90 -6.53
N ALA A 452 -7.68 38.60 -6.42
CA ALA A 452 -8.93 38.10 -5.85
C ALA A 452 -9.84 37.42 -6.88
N VAL A 453 -9.66 37.62 -8.19
CA VAL A 453 -10.54 37.06 -9.22
C VAL A 453 -9.74 36.19 -10.18
N HIS A 454 -10.07 34.90 -10.23
CA HIS A 454 -9.37 33.93 -11.06
C HIS A 454 -10.31 33.27 -12.06
N GLU A 455 -9.79 33.00 -13.25
CA GLU A 455 -10.48 32.24 -14.28
C GLU A 455 -10.24 30.74 -14.08
N VAL A 456 -11.30 29.95 -14.17
CA VAL A 456 -11.26 28.49 -14.02
C VAL A 456 -11.81 27.82 -15.27
N ILE A 457 -11.11 26.81 -15.77
CA ILE A 457 -11.60 25.91 -16.81
C ILE A 457 -11.98 24.57 -16.20
N ALA A 458 -13.03 23.96 -16.72
CA ALA A 458 -13.50 22.65 -16.29
C ALA A 458 -14.28 22.00 -17.44
N ARG A 459 -14.63 20.72 -17.28
CA ARG A 459 -15.70 20.10 -18.09
C ARG A 459 -17.01 20.87 -17.91
N GLN A 460 -17.99 20.63 -18.77
CA GLN A 460 -19.28 21.33 -18.68
C GLN A 460 -19.97 21.04 -17.33
N ILE A 461 -20.18 22.08 -16.52
CA ILE A 461 -20.88 22.03 -15.23
C ILE A 461 -22.14 22.89 -15.33
N ASN A 462 -23.27 22.40 -14.80
CA ASN A 462 -24.47 23.22 -14.67
C ASN A 462 -24.36 24.13 -13.44
N LEU A 463 -24.23 25.45 -13.68
CA LEU A 463 -24.08 26.48 -12.65
C LEU A 463 -25.31 27.38 -12.48
N SER A 464 -26.47 27.04 -13.06
CA SER A 464 -27.65 27.92 -13.09
C SER A 464 -28.08 28.42 -11.71
N GLU A 465 -27.97 27.56 -10.70
CA GLU A 465 -28.38 27.81 -9.32
C GLU A 465 -27.20 27.95 -8.35
N VAL A 466 -25.96 27.87 -8.84
CA VAL A 466 -24.77 28.02 -8.00
C VAL A 466 -24.35 29.48 -7.91
N ARG A 467 -24.08 29.93 -6.69
CA ARG A 467 -23.53 31.26 -6.42
C ARG A 467 -22.20 31.21 -5.67
N GLU A 468 -21.97 30.14 -4.92
CA GLU A 468 -20.76 29.94 -4.13
C GLU A 468 -20.21 28.52 -4.34
N CYS A 469 -18.91 28.37 -4.18
CA CYS A 469 -18.23 27.10 -4.21
C CYS A 469 -17.02 27.12 -3.26
N ARG A 470 -16.44 25.96 -3.02
CA ARG A 470 -15.14 25.84 -2.36
C ARG A 470 -14.13 25.29 -3.35
N LEU A 471 -13.02 26.01 -3.47
CA LEU A 471 -11.91 25.68 -4.34
C LEU A 471 -10.82 25.00 -3.50
N HIS A 472 -10.44 23.79 -3.90
CA HIS A 472 -9.38 23.00 -3.27
C HIS A 472 -8.16 22.97 -4.18
N LEU A 473 -7.01 23.34 -3.65
CA LEU A 473 -5.77 23.37 -4.40
C LEU A 473 -4.57 23.13 -3.49
N ARG A 474 -3.50 22.68 -4.12
CA ARG A 474 -2.17 22.52 -3.55
C ARG A 474 -1.62 23.83 -2.98
N ALA A 475 -1.30 23.85 -1.69
CA ALA A 475 -0.78 25.03 -0.98
C ALA A 475 0.50 25.58 -1.62
N SER A 476 1.39 24.69 -2.03
CA SER A 476 2.66 25.04 -2.68
C SER A 476 2.51 25.63 -4.08
N ALA A 477 1.33 25.52 -4.72
CA ALA A 477 1.10 26.14 -6.03
C ALA A 477 0.88 27.65 -5.96
N VAL A 478 0.56 28.17 -4.77
CA VAL A 478 0.06 29.53 -4.60
C VAL A 478 0.64 30.23 -3.36
N THR A 479 0.48 31.54 -3.29
CA THR A 479 0.70 32.34 -2.09
C THR A 479 -0.54 33.17 -1.80
N LEU A 480 -1.07 33.08 -0.59
CA LEU A 480 -2.21 33.89 -0.14
C LEU A 480 -1.73 35.31 0.24
N LEU A 481 -2.48 36.32 -0.18
CA LEU A 481 -2.23 37.71 0.18
C LEU A 481 -3.19 38.09 1.32
N HIS A 482 -2.66 38.28 2.54
CA HIS A 482 -3.47 38.72 3.66
C HIS A 482 -3.73 40.24 3.60
N PRO A 483 -4.96 40.72 3.87
CA PRO A 483 -5.28 42.16 3.85
C PRO A 483 -4.59 43.04 4.91
N ALA A 484 -3.66 42.53 5.71
CA ALA A 484 -3.13 43.22 6.89
C ALA A 484 -1.65 43.66 6.79
N GLN A 485 -1.10 43.84 5.58
CA GLN A 485 0.30 44.28 5.40
C GLN A 485 0.51 45.50 4.49
N GLU A 486 -0.50 46.34 4.29
CA GLU A 486 -0.33 47.61 3.54
C GLU A 486 -0.32 48.90 4.39
N THR A 487 -0.44 48.84 5.73
CA THR A 487 -0.37 50.04 6.59
C THR A 487 0.94 50.23 7.36
N ALA A 488 1.99 49.43 7.11
CA ALA A 488 3.26 49.55 7.84
C ALA A 488 4.38 50.31 7.08
N SER A 489 4.16 50.76 5.85
CA SER A 489 5.24 51.34 5.02
C SER A 489 5.13 52.85 4.75
N ILE A 490 4.15 53.55 5.32
CA ILE A 490 4.02 55.02 5.16
C ILE A 490 4.26 55.81 6.47
N SER A 491 4.31 55.16 7.63
CA SER A 491 4.45 55.85 8.94
C SER A 491 5.85 55.81 9.58
N CYS A 492 6.91 55.57 8.80
CA CYS A 492 8.31 55.62 9.29
C CYS A 492 9.19 56.71 8.64
N ALA A 493 8.59 57.74 8.01
CA ALA A 493 9.35 58.82 7.38
C ALA A 493 9.14 60.23 7.98
N LEU A 494 8.36 60.40 9.05
CA LEU A 494 8.15 61.72 9.66
C LEU A 494 8.11 61.63 11.20
N SER A 495 9.28 61.47 11.83
CA SER A 495 9.49 61.90 13.22
C SER A 495 10.99 61.90 13.57
N SER A 496 11.75 62.80 12.95
CA SER A 496 13.07 63.21 13.44
C SER A 496 13.48 64.58 12.90
N SER A 497 12.76 65.64 13.32
CA SER A 497 13.33 67.00 13.42
C SER A 497 12.33 67.97 14.06
N GLN A 498 12.67 68.38 15.29
CA GLN A 498 12.35 69.60 16.06
C GLN A 498 11.75 69.33 17.43
#